data_AF-A0A1C5FUQ2-F1
#
_entry.id   AF-A0A1C5FUQ2-F1
#
_cell.length_a   1.000
_cell.length_b   1.000
_cell.length_c   1.000
_cell.angle_alpha   90.00
_cell.angle_beta   90.00
_cell.angle_gamma   90.00
#
_symmetry.space_group_name_H-M   'P 1'
#
loop_
_entity.id
_entity.type
_entity.pdbx_description
1 polymer ?
#
loop_
_entity_poly.entity_id
_entity_poly.type
_entity_poly.pdbx_seq_one_letter_code
_entity_poly.pdbx_strand_id
1 'polypeptide(L)'
;MDETERGRVASLATAVGRGMRRGGERARAGVYAVADRIIANAPRIPVRDLATLRKQFPGLGPEELADKLVAGAAGGAATVGAGVGAAAMLPAPPAMPTELAAEIVGVASIEIKLIAELHEVYGVRAPGTTRQRAMAYLGAWSEERGIDVAQPATVNAALGVHMKRELRQQVLKRSFRNMPVLAPFLIGAAVGATMNRRDTKKLARKVRKDLRARQVPWDLPLPLTK
;
A
#
# COMPACT_ATOMS: atom_id res chain seq x y z
N MET A 1 -2.60 28.85 49.31
CA MET A 1 -2.90 28.47 47.92
C MET A 1 -4.41 28.35 47.79
N ASP A 2 -4.99 29.32 47.10
CA ASP A 2 -6.41 29.65 47.12
C ASP A 2 -7.27 28.57 46.43
N GLU A 3 -8.47 28.28 46.94
CA GLU A 3 -9.36 27.25 46.37
C GLU A 3 -9.72 27.55 44.90
N THR A 4 -9.80 28.83 44.56
CA THR A 4 -10.07 29.33 43.20
C THR A 4 -8.93 29.04 42.22
N GLU A 5 -7.70 28.91 42.72
CA GLU A 5 -6.50 28.63 41.95
C GLU A 5 -6.42 27.14 41.61
N ARG A 6 -6.75 26.27 42.59
CA ARG A 6 -6.87 24.81 42.39
C ARG A 6 -8.00 24.44 41.41
N GLY A 7 -9.15 25.14 41.46
CA GLY A 7 -10.26 24.92 40.54
C GLY A 7 -9.93 25.28 39.08
N ARG A 8 -9.14 26.35 38.86
CA ARG A 8 -8.68 26.75 37.52
C ARG A 8 -7.68 25.76 36.91
N VAL A 9 -6.74 25.25 37.70
CA VAL A 9 -5.77 24.24 37.25
C VAL A 9 -6.47 22.92 36.88
N ALA A 10 -7.45 22.49 37.67
CA ALA A 10 -8.25 21.29 37.37
C ALA A 10 -9.09 21.45 36.08
N SER A 11 -9.71 22.61 35.88
CA SER A 11 -10.46 22.91 34.65
C SER A 11 -9.54 22.92 33.41
N LEU A 12 -8.34 23.50 33.53
CA LEU A 12 -7.34 23.53 32.47
C LEU A 12 -6.83 22.12 32.12
N ALA A 13 -6.49 21.31 33.12
CA ALA A 13 -6.08 19.92 32.90
C ALA A 13 -7.19 19.10 32.21
N THR A 14 -8.44 19.32 32.57
CA THR A 14 -9.61 18.66 31.94
C THR A 14 -9.84 19.13 30.51
N ALA A 15 -9.60 20.42 30.22
CA ALA A 15 -9.67 20.97 28.86
C ALA A 15 -8.54 20.42 27.98
N VAL A 16 -7.32 20.34 28.50
CA VAL A 16 -6.16 19.74 27.83
C VAL A 16 -6.40 18.25 27.56
N GLY A 17 -6.86 17.49 28.56
CA GLY A 17 -7.18 16.06 28.39
C GLY A 17 -8.27 15.82 27.34
N ARG A 18 -9.32 16.66 27.31
CA ARG A 18 -10.36 16.60 26.25
C ARG A 18 -9.82 16.97 24.87
N GLY A 19 -8.93 17.97 24.80
CA GLY A 19 -8.25 18.38 23.56
C GLY A 19 -7.38 17.27 22.99
N MET A 20 -6.57 16.62 23.83
CA MET A 20 -5.73 15.49 23.45
C MET A 20 -6.57 14.29 22.98
N ARG A 21 -7.66 13.97 23.69
CA ARG A 21 -8.57 12.88 23.28
C ARG A 21 -9.22 13.15 21.93
N ARG A 22 -9.78 14.35 21.73
CA ARG A 22 -10.39 14.75 20.45
C ARG A 22 -9.36 14.81 19.32
N GLY A 23 -8.14 15.25 19.61
CA GLY A 23 -7.01 15.22 18.67
C GLY A 23 -6.65 13.79 18.24
N GLY A 24 -6.57 12.87 19.20
CA GLY A 24 -6.33 11.45 18.94
C GLY A 24 -7.44 10.79 18.13
N GLU A 25 -8.71 11.08 18.45
CA GLU A 25 -9.87 10.58 17.68
C GLU A 25 -9.85 11.06 16.22
N ARG A 26 -9.51 12.33 15.98
CA ARG A 26 -9.41 12.90 14.62
C ARG A 26 -8.23 12.33 13.83
N ALA A 27 -7.06 12.19 14.45
CA ALA A 27 -5.90 11.56 13.81
C ALA A 27 -6.21 10.12 13.42
N ARG A 28 -6.86 9.37 14.32
CA ARG A 28 -7.31 8.00 14.05
C ARG A 28 -8.33 7.94 12.92
N ALA A 29 -9.26 8.89 12.84
CA ALA A 29 -10.23 8.97 11.75
C ALA A 29 -9.57 9.23 10.39
N GLY A 30 -8.57 10.13 10.33
CA GLY A 30 -7.82 10.41 9.09
C GLY A 30 -7.05 9.19 8.57
N VAL A 31 -6.38 8.49 9.47
CA VAL A 31 -5.67 7.23 9.19
C VAL A 31 -6.61 6.16 8.62
N TYR A 32 -7.79 6.00 9.22
CA TYR A 32 -8.82 5.09 8.71
C TYR A 32 -9.36 5.50 7.33
N ALA A 33 -9.45 6.80 7.04
CA ALA A 33 -9.88 7.30 5.74
C ALA A 33 -8.89 6.96 4.63
N VAL A 34 -7.58 7.00 4.91
CA VAL A 34 -6.52 6.56 3.97
C VAL A 34 -6.68 5.07 3.66
N ALA A 35 -6.83 4.23 4.68
CA ALA A 35 -7.02 2.80 4.50
C ALA A 35 -8.28 2.48 3.67
N ASP A 36 -9.39 3.17 3.94
CA ASP A 36 -10.61 3.03 3.16
C ASP A 36 -10.42 3.46 1.70
N ARG A 37 -9.63 4.50 1.46
CA ARG A 37 -9.34 4.96 0.10
C ARG A 37 -8.53 3.93 -0.69
N ILE A 38 -7.54 3.30 -0.07
CA ILE A 38 -6.77 2.20 -0.68
C ILE A 38 -7.71 1.03 -1.02
N ILE A 39 -8.55 0.59 -0.07
CA ILE A 39 -9.50 -0.51 -0.27
C ILE A 39 -10.48 -0.17 -1.41
N ALA A 40 -11.01 1.06 -1.44
CA ALA A 40 -11.96 1.49 -2.46
C ALA A 40 -11.32 1.62 -3.85
N ASN A 41 -10.04 1.98 -3.92
CA ASN A 41 -9.31 2.15 -5.17
C ASN A 41 -8.76 0.83 -5.73
N ALA A 42 -8.49 -0.18 -4.90
CA ALA A 42 -7.85 -1.42 -5.34
C ALA A 42 -8.51 -2.07 -6.58
N PRO A 43 -9.86 -2.21 -6.67
CA PRO A 43 -10.51 -2.79 -7.85
C PRO A 43 -10.43 -1.93 -9.13
N ARG A 44 -10.02 -0.66 -9.01
CA ARG A 44 -9.90 0.30 -10.12
C ARG A 44 -8.48 0.40 -10.65
N ILE A 45 -7.51 -0.25 -10.01
CA ILE A 45 -6.13 -0.25 -10.46
C ILE A 45 -6.05 -1.06 -11.76
N PRO A 46 -5.58 -0.47 -12.87
CA PRO A 46 -5.46 -1.19 -14.13
C PRO A 46 -4.31 -2.19 -14.04
N VAL A 47 -4.59 -3.47 -14.30
CA VAL A 47 -3.61 -4.57 -14.33
C VAL A 47 -3.45 -5.02 -15.78
N ARG A 48 -2.21 -5.05 -16.25
CA ARG A 48 -1.87 -5.59 -17.58
C ARG A 48 -1.70 -7.10 -17.48
N ASP A 49 -2.39 -7.85 -18.34
CA ASP A 49 -2.19 -9.29 -18.45
C ASP A 49 -0.86 -9.63 -19.13
N LEU A 50 -0.45 -10.90 -19.05
CA LEU A 50 0.80 -11.37 -19.63
C LEU A 50 0.92 -11.06 -21.13
N ALA A 51 -0.17 -11.18 -21.90
CA ALA A 51 -0.18 -10.88 -23.32
C ALA A 51 0.11 -9.40 -23.60
N THR A 52 -0.51 -8.50 -22.84
CA THR A 52 -0.28 -7.05 -22.91
C THR A 52 1.14 -6.70 -22.50
N LEU A 53 1.67 -7.33 -21.44
CA LEU A 53 3.04 -7.11 -20.98
C LEU A 53 4.08 -7.57 -22.02
N ARG A 54 3.89 -8.74 -22.63
CA ARG A 54 4.78 -9.25 -23.69
C ARG A 54 4.76 -8.39 -24.95
N LYS A 55 3.63 -7.74 -25.25
CA LYS A 55 3.55 -6.74 -26.34
C LYS A 55 4.31 -5.46 -25.99
N GLN A 56 4.25 -4.99 -24.74
CA GLN A 56 4.95 -3.78 -24.29
C GLN A 56 6.46 -3.98 -24.15
N PHE A 57 6.89 -5.19 -23.79
CA PHE A 57 8.28 -5.55 -23.54
C PHE A 57 8.67 -6.79 -24.36
N PRO A 58 8.78 -6.66 -25.69
CA PRO A 58 9.05 -7.80 -26.56
C PRO A 58 10.44 -8.39 -26.28
N GLY A 59 10.54 -9.72 -26.39
CA GLY A 59 11.81 -10.45 -26.28
C GLY A 59 12.31 -10.73 -24.86
N LEU A 60 11.63 -10.23 -23.82
CA LEU A 60 12.02 -10.50 -22.43
C LEU A 60 11.46 -11.81 -21.89
N GLY A 61 12.28 -12.55 -21.16
CA GLY A 61 11.84 -13.68 -20.35
C GLY A 61 11.11 -13.26 -19.07
N PRO A 62 10.55 -14.20 -18.28
CA PRO A 62 9.79 -13.90 -17.06
C PRO A 62 10.55 -13.06 -16.05
N GLU A 63 11.82 -13.40 -15.79
CA GLU A 63 12.63 -12.70 -14.80
C GLU A 63 13.06 -11.30 -15.26
N GLU A 64 13.41 -11.16 -16.54
CA GLU A 64 13.77 -9.87 -17.13
C GLU A 64 12.57 -8.92 -17.20
N LEU A 65 11.40 -9.46 -17.55
CA LEU A 65 10.14 -8.71 -17.52
C LEU A 65 9.79 -8.29 -16.09
N ALA A 66 9.94 -9.19 -15.11
CA ALA A 66 9.76 -8.86 -13.70
C ALA A 66 10.74 -7.76 -13.25
N ASP A 67 12.00 -7.81 -13.66
CA ASP A 67 13.00 -6.76 -13.36
C ASP A 67 12.59 -5.40 -13.94
N LYS A 68 12.07 -5.36 -15.17
CA LYS A 68 11.54 -4.12 -15.79
C LYS A 68 10.34 -3.57 -15.02
N LEU A 69 9.39 -4.43 -14.63
CA LEU A 69 8.23 -4.02 -13.85
C LEU A 69 8.64 -3.46 -12.49
N VAL A 70 9.58 -4.11 -11.80
CA VAL A 70 10.10 -3.64 -10.52
C VAL A 70 10.85 -2.32 -10.66
N ALA A 71 11.65 -2.15 -11.72
CA ALA A 71 12.34 -0.90 -11.99
C ALA A 71 11.34 0.25 -12.22
N GLY A 72 10.30 0.02 -13.03
CA GLY A 72 9.25 1.01 -13.29
C GLY A 72 8.45 1.38 -12.04
N ALA A 73 8.03 0.39 -11.25
CA ALA A 73 7.30 0.62 -10.01
C ALA A 73 8.15 1.36 -8.97
N ALA A 74 9.42 0.97 -8.80
CA ALA A 74 10.34 1.64 -7.89
C ALA A 74 10.64 3.09 -8.33
N GLY A 75 10.70 3.36 -9.64
CA GLY A 75 10.80 4.71 -10.18
C GLY A 75 9.55 5.55 -9.90
N GLY A 76 8.36 4.99 -10.15
CA GLY A 76 7.10 5.68 -9.85
C GLY A 76 6.93 6.02 -8.37
N ALA A 77 7.22 5.07 -7.47
CA ALA A 77 7.17 5.29 -6.03
C ALA A 77 8.18 6.36 -5.59
N ALA A 78 9.39 6.36 -6.19
CA ALA A 78 10.39 7.39 -5.94
C ALA A 78 9.90 8.79 -6.34
N THR A 79 9.23 8.93 -7.49
CA THR A 79 8.65 10.21 -7.94
C THR A 79 7.57 10.71 -7.00
N VAL A 80 6.69 9.83 -6.51
CA VAL A 80 5.66 10.20 -5.52
C VAL A 80 6.31 10.72 -4.24
N GLY A 81 7.30 9.99 -3.70
CA GLY A 81 8.05 10.41 -2.52
C GLY A 81 8.86 11.69 -2.70
N ALA A 82 9.42 11.90 -3.89
CA ALA A 82 10.11 13.13 -4.23
C ALA A 82 9.16 14.33 -4.22
N GLY A 83 7.97 14.17 -4.80
CA GLY A 83 6.96 15.22 -4.90
C GLY A 83 6.51 15.70 -3.52
N VAL A 84 6.11 14.78 -2.64
CA VAL A 84 5.70 15.14 -1.28
C VAL A 84 6.89 15.61 -0.44
N GLY A 85 8.05 14.97 -0.57
CA GLY A 85 9.29 15.43 0.08
C GLY A 85 9.71 16.84 -0.36
N ALA A 86 9.41 17.27 -1.58
CA ALA A 86 9.65 18.62 -2.08
C ALA A 86 8.63 19.64 -1.56
N ALA A 87 7.33 19.31 -1.67
CA ALA A 87 6.22 20.18 -1.24
C ALA A 87 6.35 20.60 0.23
N ALA A 88 6.93 19.72 0.99
CA ALA A 88 7.02 19.88 2.40
C ALA A 88 8.23 20.75 2.84
N MET A 89 9.19 20.99 1.93
CA MET A 89 10.25 21.99 2.10
C MET A 89 9.77 23.43 1.83
N LEU A 90 8.49 23.61 1.45
CA LEU A 90 7.93 24.93 1.26
C LEU A 90 7.74 25.66 2.62
N PRO A 91 7.80 27.00 2.67
CA PRO A 91 7.63 27.77 3.91
C PRO A 91 6.26 27.58 4.59
N ALA A 92 5.23 27.32 3.78
CA ALA A 92 3.88 26.99 4.23
C ALA A 92 3.32 25.88 3.31
N PRO A 93 3.66 24.60 3.57
CA PRO A 93 3.24 23.49 2.73
C PRO A 93 1.71 23.41 2.68
N PRO A 94 1.09 23.47 1.48
CA PRO A 94 -0.35 23.48 1.36
C PRO A 94 -0.93 22.12 1.77
N ALA A 95 -1.70 22.07 2.85
CA ALA A 95 -2.45 20.89 3.28
C ALA A 95 -1.64 19.57 3.34
N MET A 96 -0.45 19.61 3.94
CA MET A 96 0.43 18.44 4.18
C MET A 96 -0.28 17.14 4.59
N PRO A 97 -1.29 17.15 5.48
CA PRO A 97 -2.02 15.92 5.79
C PRO A 97 -2.64 15.24 4.56
N THR A 98 -3.16 16.03 3.62
CA THR A 98 -3.73 15.54 2.36
C THR A 98 -2.64 15.08 1.40
N GLU A 99 -1.51 15.78 1.32
CA GLU A 99 -0.38 15.37 0.47
C GLU A 99 0.21 14.03 0.92
N LEU A 100 0.41 13.84 2.23
CA LEU A 100 0.86 12.56 2.80
C LEU A 100 -0.15 11.44 2.54
N ALA A 101 -1.45 11.73 2.71
CA ALA A 101 -2.50 10.77 2.37
C ALA A 101 -2.47 10.37 0.89
N ALA A 102 -2.25 11.33 -0.01
CA ALA A 102 -2.14 11.11 -1.44
C ALA A 102 -0.88 10.29 -1.79
N GLU A 103 0.26 10.55 -1.14
CA GLU A 103 1.48 9.73 -1.29
C GLU A 103 1.21 8.28 -0.89
N ILE A 104 0.63 8.03 0.29
CA ILE A 104 0.37 6.68 0.76
C ILE A 104 -0.55 5.92 -0.22
N VAL A 105 -1.63 6.57 -0.68
CA VAL A 105 -2.56 5.97 -1.66
C VAL A 105 -1.88 5.74 -3.01
N GLY A 106 -1.04 6.67 -3.46
CA GLY A 106 -0.30 6.60 -4.72
C GLY A 106 0.71 5.46 -4.72
N VAL A 107 1.57 5.39 -3.70
CA VAL A 107 2.54 4.30 -3.52
C VAL A 107 1.84 2.95 -3.41
N ALA A 108 0.78 2.85 -2.59
CA ALA A 108 0.00 1.62 -2.49
C ALA A 108 -0.57 1.18 -3.84
N SER A 109 -1.08 2.12 -4.65
CA SER A 109 -1.63 1.81 -5.98
C SER A 109 -0.56 1.26 -6.93
N ILE A 110 0.65 1.83 -6.90
CA ILE A 110 1.80 1.37 -7.68
C ILE A 110 2.22 -0.04 -7.23
N GLU A 111 2.31 -0.27 -5.92
CA GLU A 111 2.74 -1.55 -5.36
C GLU A 111 1.73 -2.67 -5.60
N ILE A 112 0.43 -2.40 -5.43
CA ILE A 112 -0.63 -3.37 -5.73
C ILE A 112 -0.63 -3.72 -7.22
N LYS A 113 -0.46 -2.74 -8.12
CA LYS A 113 -0.30 -2.98 -9.56
C LYS A 113 0.90 -3.88 -9.83
N LEU A 114 2.05 -3.57 -9.24
CA LEU A 114 3.26 -4.37 -9.39
C LEU A 114 3.02 -5.82 -8.94
N ILE A 115 2.42 -6.03 -7.77
CA ILE A 115 2.09 -7.37 -7.27
C ILE A 115 1.21 -8.11 -8.29
N ALA A 116 0.13 -7.48 -8.76
CA ALA A 116 -0.80 -8.08 -9.70
C ALA A 116 -0.12 -8.49 -11.01
N GLU A 117 0.69 -7.60 -11.58
CA GLU A 117 1.40 -7.87 -12.85
C GLU A 117 2.51 -8.90 -12.67
N LEU A 118 3.17 -8.97 -11.51
CA LEU A 118 4.08 -10.07 -11.20
C LEU A 118 3.33 -11.41 -11.17
N HIS A 119 2.12 -11.49 -10.61
CA HIS A 119 1.34 -12.74 -10.65
C HIS A 119 0.99 -13.16 -12.09
N GLU A 120 0.74 -12.21 -13.00
CA GLU A 120 0.58 -12.48 -14.43
C GLU A 120 1.88 -13.00 -15.06
N VAL A 121 3.02 -12.35 -14.76
CA VAL A 121 4.35 -12.74 -15.28
C VAL A 121 4.77 -14.13 -14.81
N TYR A 122 4.49 -14.50 -13.57
CA TYR A 122 4.83 -15.82 -13.01
C TYR A 122 3.76 -16.90 -13.28
N GLY A 123 2.70 -16.58 -14.03
CA GLY A 123 1.66 -17.56 -14.41
C GLY A 123 0.75 -18.00 -13.26
N VAL A 124 0.72 -17.26 -12.15
CA VAL A 124 -0.02 -17.58 -10.92
C VAL A 124 -1.04 -16.50 -10.57
N ARG A 125 -1.77 -16.04 -11.59
CA ARG A 125 -2.84 -15.07 -11.46
C ARG A 125 -3.86 -15.51 -10.41
N ALA A 126 -4.27 -14.58 -9.55
CA ALA A 126 -5.32 -14.86 -8.56
C ALA A 126 -6.64 -15.28 -9.26
N PRO A 127 -7.37 -16.28 -8.73
CA PRO A 127 -8.65 -16.70 -9.32
C PRO A 127 -9.80 -15.71 -9.02
N GLY A 128 -10.93 -15.90 -9.70
CA GLY A 128 -12.18 -15.16 -9.45
C GLY A 128 -12.32 -13.87 -10.27
N THR A 129 -13.37 -13.10 -9.94
CA THR A 129 -13.72 -11.82 -10.59
C THR A 129 -12.64 -10.76 -10.41
N THR A 130 -12.66 -9.69 -11.23
CA THR A 130 -11.71 -8.57 -11.11
C THR A 130 -11.66 -8.00 -9.69
N ARG A 131 -12.81 -7.90 -9.02
CA ARG A 131 -12.88 -7.42 -7.64
C ARG A 131 -12.25 -8.40 -6.66
N GLN A 132 -12.53 -9.70 -6.77
CA GLN A 132 -11.91 -10.73 -5.92
C GLN A 132 -10.38 -10.74 -6.09
N ARG A 133 -9.88 -10.68 -7.33
CA ARG A 133 -8.44 -10.60 -7.60
C ARG A 133 -7.81 -9.35 -6.99
N ALA A 134 -8.45 -8.20 -7.14
CA ALA A 134 -7.96 -6.95 -6.56
C ALA A 134 -7.89 -7.03 -5.02
N MET A 135 -8.87 -7.66 -4.37
CA MET A 135 -8.83 -7.87 -2.92
C MET A 135 -7.75 -8.86 -2.51
N ALA A 136 -7.49 -9.91 -3.31
CA ALA A 136 -6.41 -10.85 -3.06
C ALA A 136 -5.04 -10.17 -3.17
N TYR A 137 -4.83 -9.33 -4.20
CA TYR A 137 -3.59 -8.54 -4.35
C TYR A 137 -3.43 -7.49 -3.25
N LEU A 138 -4.53 -6.89 -2.78
CA LEU A 138 -4.52 -6.00 -1.63
C LEU A 138 -4.13 -6.73 -0.33
N GLY A 139 -4.58 -7.98 -0.14
CA GLY A 139 -4.17 -8.83 0.97
C GLY A 139 -2.68 -9.20 0.91
N ALA A 140 -2.19 -9.64 -0.25
CA ALA A 140 -0.76 -9.88 -0.46
C ALA A 140 0.08 -8.63 -0.20
N TRP A 141 -0.42 -7.47 -0.62
CA TRP A 141 0.18 -6.18 -0.31
C TRP A 141 0.18 -5.91 1.20
N SER A 142 -0.94 -6.04 1.91
CA SER A 142 -1.00 -5.76 3.35
C SER A 142 -0.07 -6.68 4.17
N GLU A 143 0.14 -7.92 3.73
CA GLU A 143 0.94 -8.93 4.43
C GLU A 143 2.44 -8.95 4.08
N GLU A 144 2.88 -8.23 3.04
CA GLU A 144 4.25 -8.30 2.47
C GLU A 144 4.66 -9.69 1.96
N ARG A 145 3.70 -10.49 1.49
CA ARG A 145 3.93 -11.85 0.95
C ARG A 145 3.09 -12.08 -0.31
N GLY A 146 3.54 -12.99 -1.18
CA GLY A 146 2.75 -13.44 -2.31
C GLY A 146 1.46 -14.14 -1.87
N ILE A 147 0.42 -14.14 -2.70
CA ILE A 147 -0.84 -14.84 -2.40
C ILE A 147 -0.56 -16.33 -2.34
N ASP A 148 -0.91 -17.05 -1.28
CA ASP A 148 -0.92 -18.53 -1.28
C ASP A 148 -2.19 -19.06 -1.94
N VAL A 149 -2.06 -19.63 -3.15
CA VAL A 149 -3.18 -20.19 -3.93
C VAL A 149 -3.69 -21.51 -3.32
N ALA A 150 -2.89 -22.15 -2.45
CA ALA A 150 -3.24 -23.43 -1.81
C ALA A 150 -4.13 -23.27 -0.55
N GLN A 151 -4.45 -22.05 -0.13
CA GLN A 151 -5.40 -21.78 0.96
C GLN A 151 -6.66 -21.07 0.45
N PRO A 152 -7.73 -21.82 0.12
CA PRO A 152 -9.00 -21.29 -0.41
C PRO A 152 -9.76 -20.34 0.54
N ALA A 153 -9.32 -20.18 1.79
CA ALA A 153 -9.93 -19.26 2.75
C ALA A 153 -9.84 -17.78 2.32
N THR A 154 -8.94 -17.44 1.38
CA THR A 154 -8.81 -16.07 0.84
C THR A 154 -9.75 -15.74 -0.33
N VAL A 155 -10.46 -16.73 -0.90
CA VAL A 155 -11.24 -16.54 -2.15
C VAL A 155 -12.77 -16.59 -1.92
N ASN A 156 -13.27 -17.30 -0.92
CA ASN A 156 -14.71 -17.51 -0.72
C ASN A 156 -15.41 -16.61 0.32
N ALA A 157 -14.67 -15.77 1.07
CA ALA A 157 -15.25 -14.83 2.04
C ALA A 157 -15.44 -13.40 1.48
N ALA A 158 -15.60 -13.28 0.16
CA ALA A 158 -15.69 -12.00 -0.52
C ALA A 158 -17.00 -11.27 -0.12
N LEU A 159 -16.85 -10.08 0.48
CA LEU A 159 -17.88 -9.02 0.68
C LEU A 159 -18.55 -8.89 2.08
N GLY A 160 -17.96 -9.40 3.16
CA GLY A 160 -18.45 -9.12 4.53
C GLY A 160 -17.90 -7.81 5.15
N VAL A 161 -18.71 -7.13 5.98
CA VAL A 161 -18.28 -5.97 6.80
C VAL A 161 -17.08 -6.31 7.71
N HIS A 162 -17.03 -7.56 8.19
CA HIS A 162 -15.94 -8.09 9.01
C HIS A 162 -14.59 -8.11 8.26
N MET A 163 -14.57 -8.61 7.02
CA MET A 163 -13.37 -8.61 6.18
C MET A 163 -12.88 -7.18 5.90
N LYS A 164 -13.78 -6.23 5.66
CA LYS A 164 -13.40 -4.82 5.48
C LYS A 164 -12.69 -4.28 6.73
N ARG A 165 -13.14 -4.65 7.93
CA ARG A 165 -12.52 -4.25 9.19
C ARG A 165 -11.14 -4.88 9.39
N GLU A 166 -10.99 -6.16 9.07
CA GLU A 166 -9.70 -6.87 9.13
C GLU A 166 -8.70 -6.30 8.13
N LEU A 167 -9.09 -6.14 6.87
CA LEU A 167 -8.27 -5.51 5.84
C LEU A 167 -7.86 -4.09 6.24
N ARG A 168 -8.79 -3.31 6.78
CA ARG A 168 -8.49 -1.97 7.31
C ARG A 168 -7.41 -2.04 8.39
N GLN A 169 -7.50 -2.98 9.32
CA GLN A 169 -6.47 -3.16 10.35
C GLN A 169 -5.13 -3.61 9.77
N GLN A 170 -5.11 -4.52 8.79
CA GLN A 170 -3.87 -4.98 8.17
C GLN A 170 -3.19 -3.88 7.34
N VAL A 171 -3.97 -3.14 6.53
CA VAL A 171 -3.51 -1.97 5.78
C VAL A 171 -2.88 -0.96 6.74
N LEU A 172 -3.56 -0.66 7.85
CA LEU A 172 -3.03 0.23 8.87
C LEU A 172 -1.76 -0.30 9.52
N LYS A 173 -1.77 -1.56 9.96
CA LYS A 173 -0.60 -2.20 10.58
C LYS A 173 0.62 -2.12 9.67
N ARG A 174 0.45 -2.34 8.35
CA ARG A 174 1.52 -2.15 7.37
C ARG A 174 1.95 -0.70 7.27
N SER A 175 1.00 0.24 7.08
CA SER A 175 1.29 1.67 6.99
C SER A 175 2.10 2.16 8.19
N PHE A 176 1.79 1.68 9.41
CA PHE A 176 2.54 2.04 10.63
C PHE A 176 3.82 1.24 10.84
N ARG A 177 3.94 -0.01 10.36
CA ARG A 177 5.17 -0.81 10.50
C ARG A 177 6.27 -0.37 9.54
N ASN A 178 5.90 0.08 8.34
CA ASN A 178 6.84 0.62 7.35
C ASN A 178 7.03 2.14 7.48
N MET A 179 6.25 2.81 8.33
CA MET A 179 6.57 4.13 8.86
C MET A 179 7.24 3.99 10.24
N PRO A 180 8.57 3.85 10.36
CA PRO A 180 9.21 4.22 11.61
C PRO A 180 8.90 5.69 11.85
N VAL A 181 8.03 5.95 12.83
CA VAL A 181 7.67 7.23 13.46
C VAL A 181 7.94 8.49 12.62
N LEU A 182 6.86 9.18 12.25
CA LEU A 182 6.86 10.60 11.88
C LEU A 182 7.57 11.43 12.97
N ALA A 183 8.89 11.61 12.83
CA ALA A 183 9.68 12.45 13.70
C ALA A 183 10.44 13.47 12.84
N PRO A 184 9.99 14.73 12.70
CA PRO A 184 8.61 15.18 12.53
C PRO A 184 8.34 15.83 11.15
N PHE A 185 9.33 16.17 10.32
CA PHE A 185 9.09 16.70 8.96
C PHE A 185 10.32 16.45 8.06
N LEU A 186 10.19 15.52 7.11
CA LEU A 186 10.78 15.61 5.76
C LEU A 186 12.29 15.60 5.66
N ILE A 187 12.81 14.41 5.39
CA ILE A 187 14.05 14.33 4.66
C ILE A 187 13.66 14.60 3.20
N GLY A 188 14.07 15.75 2.65
CA GLY A 188 13.54 16.34 1.41
C GLY A 188 13.50 15.41 0.18
N ALA A 189 13.05 15.93 -0.97
CA ALA A 189 12.74 15.16 -2.18
C ALA A 189 13.64 13.93 -2.47
N ALA A 190 14.95 14.07 -2.35
CA ALA A 190 15.91 12.97 -2.56
C ALA A 190 15.69 11.78 -1.61
N VAL A 191 15.46 12.03 -0.32
CA VAL A 191 15.31 10.95 0.65
C VAL A 191 13.93 10.32 0.58
N GLY A 192 12.87 11.12 0.42
CA GLY A 192 11.54 10.60 0.08
C GLY A 192 11.56 9.69 -1.16
N ALA A 193 12.32 10.06 -2.19
CA ALA A 193 12.53 9.23 -3.37
C ALA A 193 13.28 7.93 -3.07
N THR A 194 14.40 8.00 -2.37
CA THR A 194 15.25 6.82 -2.08
C THR A 194 14.55 5.81 -1.17
N MET A 195 13.81 6.26 -0.16
CA MET A 195 13.08 5.39 0.76
C MET A 195 11.97 4.63 0.03
N ASN A 196 11.11 5.34 -0.70
CA ASN A 196 10.05 4.70 -1.48
C ASN A 196 10.61 3.72 -2.53
N ARG A 197 11.71 4.10 -3.21
CA ARG A 197 12.41 3.20 -4.14
C ARG A 197 12.90 1.91 -3.45
N ARG A 198 13.48 2.04 -2.26
CA ARG A 198 14.04 0.93 -1.49
C ARG A 198 12.94 -0.01 -1.01
N ASP A 199 11.84 0.53 -0.49
CA ASP A 199 10.75 -0.26 0.06
C ASP A 199 9.97 -0.99 -1.02
N THR A 200 9.68 -0.35 -2.15
CA THR A 200 9.06 -1.04 -3.29
C THR A 200 9.96 -2.16 -3.84
N LYS A 201 11.28 -1.96 -3.91
CA LYS A 201 12.22 -3.05 -4.26
C LYS A 201 12.25 -4.18 -3.22
N LYS A 202 12.16 -3.84 -1.93
CA LYS A 202 12.10 -4.82 -0.84
C LYS A 202 10.83 -5.67 -0.92
N LEU A 203 9.68 -5.04 -1.15
CA LEU A 203 8.40 -5.70 -1.39
C LEU A 203 8.51 -6.65 -2.59
N ALA A 204 8.98 -6.14 -3.73
CA ALA A 204 9.12 -6.93 -4.94
C ALA A 204 9.98 -8.18 -4.75
N ARG A 205 11.10 -8.07 -4.02
CA ARG A 205 11.96 -9.22 -3.71
C ARG A 205 11.23 -10.30 -2.91
N LYS A 206 10.44 -9.91 -1.91
CA LYS A 206 9.65 -10.86 -1.11
C LYS A 206 8.61 -11.57 -1.96
N VAL A 207 7.83 -10.80 -2.71
CA VAL A 207 6.77 -11.33 -3.59
C VAL A 207 7.38 -12.26 -4.65
N ARG A 208 8.43 -11.83 -5.36
CA ARG A 208 9.10 -12.67 -6.37
C ARG A 208 9.68 -13.95 -5.79
N LYS A 209 10.22 -13.93 -4.57
CA LYS A 209 10.68 -15.15 -3.89
C LYS A 209 9.54 -16.16 -3.77
N ASP A 210 8.35 -15.71 -3.35
CA ASP A 210 7.17 -16.56 -3.19
C ASP A 210 6.56 -17.02 -4.52
N LEU A 211 6.66 -16.19 -5.57
CA LEU A 211 6.13 -16.51 -6.90
C LEU A 211 7.04 -17.49 -7.67
N ARG A 212 8.36 -17.35 -7.57
CA ARG A 212 9.32 -18.29 -8.18
C ARG A 212 9.11 -19.73 -7.73
N ALA A 213 8.75 -19.93 -6.47
CA ALA A 213 8.47 -21.25 -5.92
C ALA A 213 7.26 -21.95 -6.58
N ARG A 214 6.40 -21.20 -7.28
CA ARG A 214 5.11 -21.67 -7.81
C ARG A 214 4.90 -21.31 -9.28
N GLN A 215 5.96 -20.84 -9.93
CA GLN A 215 5.90 -20.31 -11.27
C GLN A 215 5.37 -21.37 -12.24
N VAL A 216 4.47 -20.95 -13.12
CA VAL A 216 4.05 -21.74 -14.27
C VAL A 216 4.83 -21.23 -15.51
N PRO A 217 5.63 -22.09 -16.16
CA PRO A 217 6.26 -21.77 -17.44
C PRO A 217 5.28 -21.24 -18.49
N TRP A 218 5.69 -20.23 -19.26
CA TRP A 218 4.84 -19.56 -20.25
C TRP A 218 4.42 -20.45 -21.43
N ASP A 219 5.17 -21.52 -21.67
CA ASP A 219 4.99 -22.53 -22.72
C ASP A 219 3.99 -23.62 -22.32
N LEU A 220 3.60 -23.69 -21.05
CA LEU A 220 2.52 -24.55 -20.60
C LEU A 220 1.17 -23.82 -20.75
N PRO A 221 0.11 -24.49 -21.23
CA PRO A 221 -1.22 -23.89 -21.29
C PRO A 221 -1.67 -23.50 -19.88
N LEU A 222 -2.12 -22.24 -19.72
CA LEU A 222 -2.69 -21.76 -18.46
C LEU A 222 -3.84 -22.70 -18.04
N PRO A 223 -3.94 -23.07 -16.76
CA PRO A 223 -5.04 -23.91 -16.31
C PRO A 223 -6.38 -23.24 -16.63
N LEU A 224 -7.25 -23.98 -17.33
CA LEU A 224 -8.58 -23.52 -17.71
C LEU A 224 -9.35 -23.14 -16.44
N THR A 225 -9.53 -21.84 -16.22
CA THR A 225 -10.44 -21.34 -15.17
C THR A 225 -11.87 -21.70 -15.54
N LYS A 226 -12.49 -22.62 -14.79
CA LYS A 226 -13.95 -22.74 -14.69
C LYS A 226 -14.48 -21.68 -13.72
#